data_AF-A0A5N6UP41-F1
#
_entry.id   AF-A0A5N6UP41-F1
#
_cell.length_a   1.000
_cell.length_b   1.000
_cell.length_c   1.000
_cell.angle_alpha   90.00
_cell.angle_beta   90.00
_cell.angle_gamma   90.00
#
_symmetry.space_group_name_H-M   'P 1'
#
loop_
_entity.id
_entity.type
_entity.pdbx_description
1 polymer ?
#
loop_
_entity_poly.entity_id
_entity_poly.type
_entity_poly.pdbx_seq_one_letter_code
_entity_poly.pdbx_strand_id
1 'polypeptide(L)'
;MSLQDLELVSGSRVNKAQFLLMRILCKPHEPEGFDPTKWGLERFADAQAILQDTPEFQRYLKSIQDDAPTTTRSPDDPFPLGLFEIPRCHQRYVQQIGTRTSLKLSSGHSDRKEASDAVPTSDEIVVTFAAIDNLHAVCPKTPGVYSQWTASCYSFQALGEEGFQARTDGVLHLHEEPEKVYALLDCKARRREDVLPQVQYQEAAQIVAWILQKNHPETAMPGRIFLISHNRSEITLTFGTLDRHYRNFLLGKTCASRFLTLYEYGPFLLDDASNTEQVACIVLAFVLGVGKGR
;
A
#
# COMPACT_ATOMS: atom_id res chain seq x y z
N MET A 1 -6.94 31.13 2.34
CA MET A 1 -5.69 30.34 2.32
C MET A 1 -5.96 29.08 1.52
N SER A 2 -5.27 28.92 0.40
CA SER A 2 -5.35 27.79 -0.51
C SER A 2 -4.13 26.89 -0.34
N LEU A 3 -4.17 25.67 -0.90
CA LEU A 3 -3.03 24.73 -0.85
C LEU A 3 -1.77 25.30 -1.55
N GLN A 4 -1.96 26.24 -2.47
CA GLN A 4 -0.87 26.92 -3.22
C GLN A 4 -0.16 28.00 -2.39
N ASP A 5 -0.79 28.45 -1.30
CA ASP A 5 -0.25 29.52 -0.43
C ASP A 5 0.63 28.96 0.71
N LEU A 6 0.84 27.65 0.77
CA LEU A 6 1.60 26.98 1.81
C LEU A 6 3.00 26.61 1.33
N GLU A 7 4.01 26.82 2.18
CA GLU A 7 5.32 26.19 2.05
C GLU A 7 5.20 24.68 2.32
N LEU A 8 4.80 23.94 1.28
CA LEU A 8 4.76 22.49 1.27
C LEU A 8 6.06 21.96 0.67
N VAL A 9 7.03 21.63 1.52
CA VAL A 9 8.36 21.18 1.05
C VAL A 9 8.46 19.66 0.91
N SER A 10 7.86 18.88 1.81
CA SER A 10 7.97 17.41 1.79
C SER A 10 6.73 16.70 2.33
N GLY A 11 6.27 15.65 1.64
CA GLY A 11 5.15 14.80 2.04
C GLY A 11 5.36 14.07 3.36
N SER A 12 6.61 13.76 3.70
CA SER A 12 6.96 13.13 4.98
C SER A 12 6.89 14.09 6.19
N ARG A 13 6.74 15.41 5.95
CA ARG A 13 6.72 16.45 6.99
C ARG A 13 5.41 17.23 7.04
N VAL A 14 4.34 16.66 6.47
CA VAL A 14 3.03 17.31 6.43
C VAL A 14 2.47 17.45 7.83
N ASN A 15 2.08 18.67 8.18
CA ASN A 15 1.45 18.99 9.46
C ASN A 15 -0.09 18.99 9.35
N LYS A 16 -0.76 19.09 10.51
CA LYS A 16 -2.23 19.07 10.57
C LYS A 16 -2.90 20.17 9.72
N ALA A 17 -2.36 21.39 9.70
CA ALA A 17 -2.96 22.48 8.93
C ALA A 17 -2.89 22.21 7.42
N GLN A 18 -1.74 21.71 6.97
CA GLN A 18 -1.51 21.29 5.58
C GLN A 18 -2.44 20.13 5.19
N PHE A 19 -2.57 19.11 6.04
CA PHE A 19 -3.51 18.01 5.84
C PHE A 19 -4.96 18.49 5.72
N LEU A 20 -5.41 19.37 6.62
CA LEU A 20 -6.77 19.91 6.57
C LEU A 20 -7.04 20.70 5.28
N LEU A 21 -6.03 21.37 4.72
CA LEU A 21 -6.13 22.09 3.44
C LEU A 21 -6.22 21.16 2.22
N MET A 22 -5.75 19.91 2.33
CA MET A 22 -5.98 18.89 1.30
C MET A 22 -7.45 18.45 1.25
N ARG A 23 -8.24 18.71 2.30
CA ARG A 23 -9.67 18.36 2.39
C ARG A 23 -9.94 16.89 2.09
N ILE A 24 -9.16 16.03 2.74
CA ILE A 24 -9.32 14.58 2.72
C ILE A 24 -10.02 14.14 4.01
N LEU A 25 -10.94 13.19 3.89
CA LEU A 25 -11.59 12.51 4.99
C LEU A 25 -11.28 11.02 4.92
N CYS A 26 -10.54 10.49 5.89
CA CYS A 26 -10.32 9.06 6.04
C CYS A 26 -11.48 8.42 6.83
N LYS A 27 -12.04 7.34 6.31
CA LYS A 27 -13.11 6.56 6.92
C LYS A 27 -12.63 5.12 7.13
N PRO A 28 -12.34 4.71 8.37
CA PRO A 28 -11.95 3.34 8.65
C PRO A 28 -13.15 2.40 8.51
N HIS A 29 -12.87 1.19 8.04
CA HIS A 29 -13.78 0.08 7.86
C HIS A 29 -13.05 -1.23 8.22
N GLU A 30 -13.77 -2.13 8.87
CA GLU A 30 -13.27 -3.48 9.11
C GLU A 30 -13.12 -4.28 7.79
N PRO A 31 -12.23 -5.28 7.75
CA PRO A 31 -12.04 -6.18 6.60
C PRO A 31 -13.34 -6.76 6.01
N GLU A 32 -14.29 -7.15 6.85
CA GLU A 32 -15.55 -7.78 6.46
C GLU A 32 -16.52 -6.80 5.78
N GLY A 33 -16.30 -5.50 5.97
CA GLY A 33 -17.09 -4.45 5.33
C GLY A 33 -16.70 -4.19 3.86
N PHE A 34 -15.70 -4.89 3.34
CA PHE A 34 -15.24 -4.72 1.97
C PHE A 34 -16.24 -5.29 0.95
N ASP A 35 -16.66 -4.44 0.01
CA ASP A 35 -17.55 -4.80 -1.09
C ASP A 35 -16.84 -4.54 -2.43
N PRO A 36 -16.49 -5.58 -3.21
CA PRO A 36 -15.81 -5.40 -4.49
C PRO A 36 -16.67 -4.64 -5.52
N THR A 37 -18.00 -4.73 -5.44
CA THR A 37 -18.90 -4.07 -6.41
C THR A 37 -18.91 -2.56 -6.21
N LYS A 38 -18.89 -2.08 -4.95
CA LYS A 38 -18.73 -0.66 -4.60
C LYS A 38 -17.48 -0.06 -5.25
N TRP A 39 -16.40 -0.84 -5.32
CA TRP A 39 -15.14 -0.43 -5.90
C TRP A 39 -14.96 -0.87 -7.35
N GLY A 40 -16.04 -1.37 -7.98
CA GLY A 40 -16.10 -1.89 -9.34
C GLY A 40 -14.94 -2.83 -9.71
N LEU A 41 -14.55 -3.68 -8.77
CA LEU A 41 -13.64 -4.81 -9.01
C LEU A 41 -14.44 -5.91 -9.72
N GLU A 42 -14.81 -5.67 -10.98
CA GLU A 42 -15.66 -6.58 -11.78
C GLU A 42 -15.03 -7.97 -11.94
N ARG A 43 -13.70 -8.04 -11.94
CA ARG A 43 -12.90 -9.27 -12.06
C ARG A 43 -12.57 -9.92 -10.71
N PHE A 44 -13.32 -9.60 -9.64
CA PHE A 44 -13.08 -10.18 -8.32
C PHE A 44 -13.32 -11.70 -8.31
N ALA A 45 -14.37 -12.18 -8.96
CA ALA A 45 -14.63 -13.62 -9.08
C ALA A 45 -13.52 -14.35 -9.87
N ASP A 46 -13.01 -13.73 -10.95
CA ASP A 46 -11.86 -14.27 -11.69
C ASP A 46 -10.63 -14.40 -10.80
N ALA A 47 -10.32 -13.34 -10.03
CA ALA A 47 -9.18 -13.33 -9.12
C ALA A 47 -9.29 -14.43 -8.06
N GLN A 48 -10.47 -14.63 -7.47
CA GLN A 48 -10.72 -15.73 -6.54
C GLN A 48 -10.50 -17.09 -7.19
N ALA A 49 -11.06 -17.32 -8.38
CA ALA A 49 -10.90 -18.58 -9.10
C ALA A 49 -9.43 -18.86 -9.43
N ILE A 50 -8.69 -17.87 -9.93
CA ILE A 50 -7.26 -17.97 -10.24
C ILE A 50 -6.46 -18.38 -8.99
N LEU A 51 -6.71 -17.73 -7.86
CA LEU A 51 -5.99 -18.02 -6.61
C LEU A 51 -6.38 -19.38 -6.00
N GLN A 52 -7.65 -19.77 -6.12
CA GLN A 52 -8.14 -21.10 -5.72
C GLN A 52 -7.48 -22.21 -6.54
N ASP A 53 -7.34 -22.00 -7.85
CA ASP A 53 -6.73 -22.95 -8.78
C ASP A 53 -5.18 -22.95 -8.74
N THR A 54 -4.55 -22.10 -7.91
CA THR A 54 -3.09 -22.00 -7.77
C THR A 54 -2.59 -22.83 -6.57
N PRO A 55 -2.00 -24.03 -6.78
CA PRO A 55 -1.65 -24.93 -5.67
C PRO A 55 -0.57 -24.37 -4.72
N GLU A 56 0.37 -23.59 -5.23
CA GLU A 56 1.39 -22.88 -4.44
C GLU A 56 0.75 -21.88 -3.47
N PHE A 57 -0.29 -21.17 -3.91
CA PHE A 57 -1.00 -20.21 -3.08
C PHE A 57 -1.79 -20.91 -1.97
N GLN A 58 -2.45 -22.03 -2.29
CA GLN A 58 -3.15 -22.84 -1.28
C GLN A 58 -2.19 -23.41 -0.22
N ARG A 59 -0.99 -23.85 -0.64
CA ARG A 59 0.07 -24.28 0.29
C ARG A 59 0.58 -23.12 1.16
N TYR A 60 0.69 -21.92 0.58
CA TYR A 60 1.07 -20.71 1.30
C TYR A 60 0.06 -20.33 2.38
N LEU A 61 -1.25 -20.29 2.05
CA LEU A 61 -2.31 -20.03 3.03
C LEU A 61 -2.29 -21.07 4.16
N LYS A 62 -2.12 -22.35 3.82
CA LYS A 62 -1.98 -23.42 4.81
C LYS A 62 -0.74 -23.23 5.71
N SER A 63 0.39 -22.80 5.15
CA SER A 63 1.59 -22.48 5.95
C SER A 63 1.38 -21.31 6.91
N ILE A 64 0.50 -20.35 6.58
CA ILE A 64 0.10 -19.29 7.51
C ILE A 64 -0.77 -19.88 8.62
N GLN A 65 -1.81 -20.64 8.25
CA GLN A 65 -2.74 -21.27 9.20
C GLN A 65 -2.06 -22.20 10.20
N ASP A 66 -1.11 -23.00 9.74
CA ASP A 66 -0.37 -23.97 10.57
C ASP A 66 0.82 -23.33 11.30
N ASP A 67 1.08 -22.03 11.11
CA ASP A 67 2.34 -21.35 11.44
C ASP A 67 3.60 -22.14 11.02
N ALA A 68 3.51 -22.89 9.93
CA ALA A 68 4.56 -23.79 9.50
C ALA A 68 5.85 -23.00 9.15
N PRO A 69 7.04 -23.54 9.49
CA PRO A 69 8.29 -22.94 9.06
C PRO A 69 8.40 -22.99 7.53
N THR A 70 9.12 -22.02 6.96
CA THR A 70 9.62 -22.08 5.58
C THR A 70 10.80 -23.05 5.50
N THR A 71 11.39 -23.22 4.31
CA THR A 71 12.61 -24.01 4.10
C THR A 71 13.61 -23.90 5.27
N THR A 72 13.96 -25.07 5.80
CA THR A 72 14.97 -25.35 6.83
C THR A 72 16.41 -25.27 6.32
N ARG A 73 16.61 -24.99 5.02
CA ARG A 73 17.93 -24.86 4.35
C ARG A 73 18.77 -26.14 4.36
N SER A 74 18.15 -27.30 4.52
CA SER A 74 18.82 -28.59 4.32
C SER A 74 19.15 -28.79 2.83
N PRO A 75 20.24 -29.50 2.46
CA PRO A 75 20.55 -29.81 1.07
C PRO A 75 19.42 -30.53 0.30
N ASP A 76 18.58 -31.28 1.01
CA ASP A 76 17.45 -32.06 0.46
C ASP A 76 16.09 -31.38 0.67
N ASP A 77 16.08 -30.10 1.05
CA ASP A 77 14.85 -29.42 1.44
C ASP A 77 13.99 -29.07 0.21
N PRO A 78 12.76 -29.59 0.09
CA PRO A 78 11.87 -29.17 -0.97
C PRO A 78 11.49 -27.70 -0.77
N PHE A 79 11.32 -26.93 -1.86
CA PHE A 79 10.68 -25.61 -1.84
C PHE A 79 9.16 -25.82 -1.82
N PRO A 80 8.51 -26.00 -0.65
CA PRO A 80 7.17 -26.57 -0.60
C PRO A 80 6.12 -25.53 -0.97
N LEU A 81 6.46 -24.23 -0.99
CA LEU A 81 5.53 -23.14 -1.30
C LEU A 81 5.74 -22.56 -2.72
N GLY A 82 6.71 -23.07 -3.48
CA GLY A 82 7.03 -22.59 -4.83
C GLY A 82 7.29 -21.08 -4.85
N LEU A 83 6.46 -20.33 -5.58
CA LEU A 83 6.60 -18.88 -5.72
C LEU A 83 6.36 -18.10 -4.43
N PHE A 84 5.65 -18.70 -3.48
CA PHE A 84 5.33 -18.09 -2.20
C PHE A 84 6.36 -18.39 -1.10
N GLU A 85 7.46 -19.09 -1.42
CA GLU A 85 8.52 -19.36 -0.44
C GLU A 85 9.17 -18.08 0.08
N ILE A 86 9.61 -17.21 -0.82
CA ILE A 86 10.25 -15.93 -0.48
C ILE A 86 9.24 -14.99 0.21
N PRO A 87 8.03 -14.78 -0.32
CA PRO A 87 6.99 -14.02 0.40
C PRO A 87 6.75 -14.52 1.82
N ARG A 88 6.62 -15.84 2.04
CA ARG A 88 6.43 -16.40 3.37
C ARG A 88 7.64 -16.16 4.28
N CYS A 89 8.87 -16.30 3.77
CA CYS A 89 10.08 -16.00 4.52
C CYS A 89 10.10 -14.54 5.01
N HIS A 90 9.83 -13.59 4.12
CA HIS A 90 9.84 -12.17 4.44
C HIS A 90 8.67 -11.77 5.36
N GLN A 91 7.48 -12.34 5.16
CA GLN A 91 6.34 -12.18 6.06
C GLN A 91 6.68 -12.61 7.50
N ARG A 92 7.28 -13.81 7.66
CA ARG A 92 7.74 -14.28 8.99
C ARG A 92 8.78 -13.34 9.59
N TYR A 93 9.69 -12.86 8.76
CA TYR A 93 10.75 -11.96 9.23
C TYR A 93 10.16 -10.63 9.74
N VAL A 94 9.21 -10.02 9.00
CA VAL A 94 8.47 -8.83 9.41
C VAL A 94 7.73 -9.06 10.74
N GLN A 95 7.07 -10.20 10.90
CA GLN A 95 6.39 -10.60 12.14
C GLN A 95 7.38 -10.71 13.32
N GLN A 96 8.59 -11.20 13.09
CA GLN A 96 9.63 -11.41 14.12
C GLN A 96 10.45 -10.16 14.46
N ILE A 97 10.50 -9.13 13.62
CA ILE A 97 11.22 -7.88 13.95
C ILE A 97 10.60 -7.23 15.21
N GLY A 98 9.29 -7.37 15.41
CA GLY A 98 8.58 -6.98 16.65
C GLY A 98 9.24 -7.50 17.91
N THR A 99 9.40 -8.80 17.99
CA THR A 99 9.93 -9.47 19.18
C THR A 99 11.41 -9.13 19.41
N ARG A 100 12.21 -8.98 18.33
CA ARG A 100 13.65 -8.68 18.44
C ARG A 100 13.94 -7.23 18.88
N THR A 101 13.19 -6.26 18.36
CA THR A 101 13.36 -4.85 18.75
C THR A 101 12.88 -4.61 20.18
N SER A 102 11.80 -5.25 20.61
CA SER A 102 11.34 -5.23 22.01
C SER A 102 12.35 -5.85 22.98
N LEU A 103 13.05 -6.92 22.59
CA LEU A 103 14.12 -7.52 23.39
C LEU A 103 15.34 -6.58 23.52
N LYS A 104 15.76 -5.90 22.44
CA LYS A 104 16.86 -4.93 22.49
C LYS A 104 16.54 -3.70 23.37
N LEU A 105 15.28 -3.25 23.40
CA LEU A 105 14.83 -2.15 24.25
C LEU A 105 14.74 -2.53 25.74
N SER A 106 14.66 -3.83 26.07
CA SER A 106 14.67 -4.32 27.45
C SER A 106 16.08 -4.34 28.07
N SER A 107 17.13 -4.42 27.25
CA SER A 107 18.53 -4.36 27.70
C SER A 107 19.03 -2.90 27.72
N GLY A 108 18.59 -2.18 28.76
CA GLY A 108 19.23 -1.00 29.36
C GLY A 108 19.74 0.13 28.45
N HIS A 109 19.07 1.28 28.47
CA HIS A 109 19.65 2.62 28.73
C HIS A 109 18.52 3.66 28.84
N SER A 110 18.70 4.67 29.69
CA SER A 110 17.68 5.61 30.19
C SER A 110 17.30 6.75 29.23
N ASP A 111 17.82 6.80 28.01
CA ASP A 111 17.56 7.89 27.06
C ASP A 111 16.36 7.57 26.16
N ARG A 112 15.18 7.53 26.78
CA ARG A 112 13.94 7.02 26.20
C ARG A 112 13.25 7.94 25.18
N LYS A 113 13.74 9.15 24.92
CA LYS A 113 13.05 10.11 24.03
C LYS A 113 13.68 10.28 22.64
N GLU A 114 14.99 10.06 22.48
CA GLU A 114 15.66 10.26 21.19
C GLU A 114 15.71 8.98 20.33
N ALA A 115 15.65 7.80 20.94
CA ALA A 115 15.73 6.52 20.22
C ALA A 115 14.42 6.08 19.53
N SER A 116 13.27 6.67 19.89
CA SER A 116 11.95 6.32 19.28
C SER A 116 11.77 6.87 17.87
N ASP A 117 12.51 7.94 17.54
CA ASP A 117 12.50 8.57 16.21
C ASP A 117 13.48 7.91 15.24
N ALA A 118 14.41 7.10 15.75
CA ALA A 118 15.32 6.28 14.95
C ALA A 118 14.78 4.85 14.83
N VAL A 119 13.57 4.68 14.31
CA VAL A 119 13.24 3.39 13.69
C VAL A 119 14.18 3.28 12.48
N PRO A 120 15.12 2.33 12.46
CA PRO A 120 16.12 2.35 11.42
C PRO A 120 15.41 2.13 10.08
N THR A 121 15.72 2.97 9.10
CA THR A 121 15.25 2.88 7.72
C THR A 121 15.38 1.46 7.14
N SER A 122 16.28 0.63 7.70
CA SER A 122 16.40 -0.80 7.40
C SER A 122 15.13 -1.60 7.65
N ASP A 123 14.39 -1.34 8.73
CA ASP A 123 13.19 -2.11 9.07
C ASP A 123 12.02 -1.74 8.14
N GLU A 124 11.96 -0.50 7.66
CA GLU A 124 10.96 -0.06 6.68
C GLU A 124 11.25 -0.68 5.31
N ILE A 125 12.52 -0.67 4.89
CA ILE A 125 12.98 -1.35 3.67
C ILE A 125 12.58 -2.83 3.68
N VAL A 126 12.71 -3.51 4.82
CA VAL A 126 12.30 -4.92 4.96
C VAL A 126 10.79 -5.09 4.72
N VAL A 127 9.95 -4.21 5.29
CA VAL A 127 8.50 -4.25 5.07
C VAL A 127 8.18 -3.98 3.60
N THR A 128 8.87 -3.03 2.96
CA THR A 128 8.72 -2.75 1.52
C THR A 128 9.06 -3.96 0.66
N PHE A 129 10.18 -4.63 0.89
CA PHE A 129 10.55 -5.85 0.16
C PHE A 129 9.54 -6.98 0.39
N ALA A 130 9.11 -7.19 1.64
CA ALA A 130 8.08 -8.17 1.96
C ALA A 130 6.76 -7.90 1.21
N ALA A 131 6.35 -6.63 1.12
CA ALA A 131 5.17 -6.21 0.37
C ALA A 131 5.34 -6.54 -1.12
N ILE A 132 6.45 -6.11 -1.72
CA ILE A 132 6.70 -6.25 -3.16
C ILE A 132 6.80 -7.71 -3.57
N ASP A 133 7.51 -8.55 -2.81
CA ASP A 133 7.62 -9.97 -3.11
C ASP A 133 6.25 -10.67 -3.04
N ASN A 134 5.41 -10.32 -2.06
CA ASN A 134 4.05 -10.84 -2.00
C ASN A 134 3.21 -10.41 -3.21
N LEU A 135 3.25 -9.12 -3.56
CA LEU A 135 2.55 -8.57 -4.73
C LEU A 135 3.05 -9.24 -6.03
N HIS A 136 4.34 -9.53 -6.14
CA HIS A 136 4.97 -10.24 -7.24
C HIS A 136 4.71 -11.74 -7.27
N ALA A 137 4.33 -12.36 -6.16
CA ALA A 137 3.87 -13.75 -6.17
C ALA A 137 2.40 -13.85 -6.60
N VAL A 138 1.58 -12.85 -6.26
CA VAL A 138 0.14 -12.80 -6.56
C VAL A 138 -0.17 -12.38 -8.01
N CYS A 139 0.53 -11.39 -8.56
CA CYS A 139 0.08 -10.70 -9.80
C CYS A 139 0.76 -11.15 -11.11
N PRO A 140 2.11 -11.15 -11.24
CA PRO A 140 2.82 -11.19 -12.52
C PRO A 140 2.64 -12.45 -13.36
N LYS A 141 2.30 -13.60 -12.73
CA LYS A 141 2.12 -14.86 -13.46
C LYS A 141 0.70 -15.09 -13.95
N THR A 142 -0.21 -14.17 -13.66
CA THR A 142 -1.61 -14.31 -14.00
C THR A 142 -1.85 -13.79 -15.43
N PRO A 143 -2.33 -14.62 -16.37
CA PRO A 143 -2.70 -14.16 -17.70
C PRO A 143 -3.70 -12.99 -17.65
N GLY A 144 -3.46 -11.97 -18.46
CA GLY A 144 -4.29 -10.75 -18.49
C GLY A 144 -3.87 -9.67 -17.48
N VAL A 145 -2.78 -9.86 -16.74
CA VAL A 145 -2.12 -8.79 -15.98
C VAL A 145 -1.14 -8.04 -16.88
N TYR A 146 -1.42 -6.76 -17.13
CA TYR A 146 -0.59 -5.88 -17.97
C TYR A 146 0.19 -4.83 -17.16
N SER A 147 0.04 -4.84 -15.84
CA SER A 147 0.70 -3.93 -14.93
C SER A 147 1.69 -4.65 -14.02
N GLN A 148 2.62 -3.89 -13.44
CA GLN A 148 3.62 -4.40 -12.52
C GLN A 148 3.75 -3.49 -11.30
N TRP A 149 3.88 -4.11 -10.13
CA TRP A 149 4.30 -3.42 -8.92
C TRP A 149 5.81 -3.22 -8.95
N THR A 150 6.30 -2.07 -8.48
CA THR A 150 7.74 -1.83 -8.36
C THR A 150 8.07 -1.21 -7.01
N ALA A 151 9.22 -1.60 -6.45
CA ALA A 151 9.84 -0.97 -5.29
C ALA A 151 10.56 0.32 -5.67
N SER A 152 9.98 1.14 -6.55
CA SER A 152 10.56 2.42 -6.92
C SER A 152 10.15 3.45 -5.89
N CYS A 153 11.12 4.12 -5.26
CA CYS A 153 10.88 5.27 -4.41
C CYS A 153 10.40 6.44 -5.29
N TYR A 154 9.15 6.35 -5.73
CA TYR A 154 8.61 7.18 -6.79
C TYR A 154 8.34 8.56 -6.22
N SER A 155 8.97 9.57 -6.79
CA SER A 155 8.91 10.94 -6.29
C SER A 155 7.93 11.75 -7.14
N PHE A 156 6.77 12.04 -6.59
CA PHE A 156 5.77 12.91 -7.20
C PHE A 156 6.09 14.37 -6.89
N GLN A 157 6.21 15.19 -7.94
CA GLN A 157 6.38 16.64 -7.84
C GLN A 157 5.04 17.32 -8.16
N ALA A 158 4.54 18.14 -7.26
CA ALA A 158 3.28 18.85 -7.42
C ALA A 158 3.43 20.35 -7.11
N LEU A 159 2.51 21.18 -7.60
CA LEU A 159 2.45 22.62 -7.31
C LEU A 159 3.63 23.47 -7.84
N GLY A 160 4.40 22.98 -8.83
CA GLY A 160 5.46 23.74 -9.51
C GLY A 160 6.84 23.07 -9.46
N GLU A 161 7.85 23.70 -10.07
CA GLU A 161 9.22 23.15 -10.15
C GLU A 161 9.90 23.07 -8.78
N GLU A 162 9.77 24.08 -7.94
CA GLU A 162 10.18 24.07 -6.52
C GLU A 162 9.05 23.65 -5.57
N GLY A 163 8.01 23.02 -6.12
CA GLY A 163 6.79 22.68 -5.39
C GLY A 163 6.92 21.49 -4.44
N PHE A 164 5.75 21.06 -3.96
CA PHE A 164 5.58 19.97 -3.03
C PHE A 164 6.03 18.62 -3.60
N GLN A 165 6.94 17.95 -2.88
CA GLN A 165 7.40 16.61 -3.23
C GLN A 165 6.87 15.56 -2.26
N ALA A 166 6.30 14.48 -2.77
CA ALA A 166 5.92 13.31 -1.98
C ALA A 166 6.50 12.03 -2.60
N ARG A 167 7.08 11.17 -1.77
CA ARG A 167 7.67 9.89 -2.18
C ARG A 167 6.85 8.73 -1.64
N THR A 168 6.65 7.70 -2.45
CA THR A 168 6.06 6.43 -2.04
C THR A 168 7.12 5.32 -2.00
N ASP A 169 6.81 4.19 -1.38
CA ASP A 169 7.72 3.04 -1.31
C ASP A 169 7.60 2.11 -2.52
N GLY A 170 6.44 2.18 -3.19
CA GLY A 170 6.25 1.55 -4.48
C GLY A 170 5.05 2.10 -5.22
N VAL A 171 4.89 1.65 -6.46
CA VAL A 171 3.77 2.01 -7.34
C VAL A 171 3.38 0.83 -8.24
N LEU A 172 2.11 0.82 -8.66
CA LEU A 172 1.63 0.00 -9.76
C LEU A 172 1.58 0.86 -11.03
N HIS A 173 2.19 0.38 -12.11
CA HIS A 173 2.13 1.03 -13.42
C HIS A 173 1.98 -0.01 -14.55
N LEU A 174 1.66 0.44 -15.76
CA LEU A 174 1.64 -0.45 -16.93
C LEU A 174 3.05 -0.79 -17.38
N HIS A 175 3.26 -1.98 -17.93
CA HIS A 175 4.56 -2.35 -18.52
C HIS A 175 4.94 -1.41 -19.67
N GLU A 176 3.98 -1.06 -20.52
CA GLU A 176 4.20 -0.23 -21.72
C GLU A 176 4.24 1.28 -21.42
N GLU A 177 3.63 1.70 -20.32
CA GLU A 177 3.48 3.12 -19.93
C GLU A 177 3.88 3.31 -18.46
N PRO A 178 5.17 3.16 -18.11
CA PRO A 178 5.63 3.16 -16.73
C PRO A 178 5.47 4.51 -16.01
N GLU A 179 5.29 5.58 -16.76
CA GLU A 179 4.97 6.89 -16.23
C GLU A 179 3.51 6.99 -15.74
N LYS A 180 2.62 6.11 -16.20
CA LYS A 180 1.22 6.06 -15.76
C LYS A 180 1.06 5.19 -14.52
N VAL A 181 1.03 5.84 -13.36
CA VAL A 181 0.81 5.20 -12.06
C VAL A 181 -0.69 5.04 -11.78
N TYR A 182 -1.10 3.84 -11.36
CA TYR A 182 -2.49 3.45 -11.08
C TYR A 182 -2.79 3.17 -9.60
N ALA A 183 -1.78 2.80 -8.82
CA ALA A 183 -1.91 2.58 -7.38
C ALA A 183 -0.58 2.84 -6.67
N LEU A 184 -0.66 3.10 -5.37
CA LEU A 184 0.47 3.44 -4.52
C LEU A 184 0.71 2.34 -3.48
N LEU A 185 1.96 2.22 -3.04
CA LEU A 185 2.37 1.42 -1.89
C LEU A 185 3.13 2.32 -0.90
N ASP A 186 2.70 2.36 0.36
CA ASP A 186 3.42 3.02 1.45
C ASP A 186 3.62 2.01 2.59
N CYS A 187 4.85 1.85 3.03
CA CYS A 187 5.27 0.87 4.01
C CYS A 187 5.82 1.58 5.24
N LYS A 188 5.57 1.04 6.43
CA LYS A 188 6.15 1.53 7.68
C LYS A 188 6.59 0.35 8.52
N ALA A 189 7.74 0.49 9.19
CA ALA A 189 8.25 -0.49 10.14
C ALA A 189 7.42 -0.60 11.44
N ARG A 190 6.63 0.43 11.75
CA ARG A 190 5.76 0.50 12.93
C ARG A 190 4.32 0.12 12.56
N ARG A 191 3.56 -0.32 13.56
CA ARG A 191 2.11 -0.54 13.41
C ARG A 191 1.41 0.77 13.12
N ARG A 192 0.27 0.72 12.47
CA ARG A 192 -0.44 1.95 12.04
C ARG A 192 -0.83 2.79 13.25
N GLU A 193 -1.36 2.17 14.30
CA GLU A 193 -1.79 2.81 15.55
C GLU A 193 -0.68 3.64 16.22
N ASP A 194 0.58 3.18 16.16
CA ASP A 194 1.73 3.82 16.80
C ASP A 194 2.16 5.12 16.10
N VAL A 195 1.78 5.29 14.83
CA VAL A 195 2.23 6.41 13.98
C VAL A 195 1.09 7.30 13.48
N LEU A 196 -0.15 7.01 13.90
CA LEU A 196 -1.27 7.91 13.68
C LEU A 196 -1.11 9.20 14.51
N PRO A 197 -1.54 10.37 13.99
CA PRO A 197 -2.14 10.60 12.67
C PRO A 197 -1.10 10.85 11.56
N GLN A 198 0.20 10.82 11.86
CA GLN A 198 1.24 11.26 10.92
C GLN A 198 1.27 10.43 9.64
N VAL A 199 1.05 9.12 9.73
CA VAL A 199 0.97 8.25 8.54
C VAL A 199 -0.18 8.67 7.60
N GLN A 200 -1.35 9.01 8.14
CA GLN A 200 -2.48 9.50 7.33
C GLN A 200 -2.16 10.84 6.65
N TYR A 201 -1.44 11.73 7.33
CA TYR A 201 -1.02 13.00 6.74
C TYR A 201 -0.08 12.78 5.56
N GLN A 202 0.88 11.85 5.71
CA GLN A 202 1.82 11.49 4.65
C GLN A 202 1.11 10.82 3.47
N GLU A 203 0.29 9.81 3.72
CA GLU A 203 -0.47 9.08 2.69
C GLU A 203 -1.40 10.01 1.89
N ALA A 204 -2.13 10.89 2.58
CA ALA A 204 -2.97 11.91 1.95
C ALA A 204 -2.16 12.82 1.02
N ALA A 205 -0.94 13.18 1.43
CA ALA A 205 -0.09 14.05 0.66
C ALA A 205 0.52 13.33 -0.56
N GLN A 206 0.90 12.07 -0.43
CA GLN A 206 1.30 11.22 -1.57
C GLN A 206 0.16 11.11 -2.60
N ILE A 207 -1.07 10.87 -2.15
CA ILE A 207 -2.26 10.83 -3.01
C ILE A 207 -2.47 12.17 -3.74
N VAL A 208 -2.40 13.30 -3.02
CA VAL A 208 -2.54 14.64 -3.61
C VAL A 208 -1.46 14.91 -4.66
N ALA A 209 -0.20 14.59 -4.36
CA ALA A 209 0.89 14.76 -5.31
C ALA A 209 0.71 13.89 -6.56
N TRP A 210 0.26 12.65 -6.39
CA TRP A 210 -0.03 11.73 -7.50
C TRP A 210 -1.19 12.23 -8.38
N ILE A 211 -2.30 12.68 -7.81
CA ILE A 211 -3.47 13.24 -8.54
C ILE A 211 -3.09 14.45 -9.40
N LEU A 212 -2.12 15.24 -8.94
CA LEU A 212 -1.67 16.46 -9.61
C LEU A 212 -0.67 16.20 -10.74
N GLN A 213 -0.23 14.95 -10.97
CA GLN A 213 0.66 14.64 -12.07
C GLN A 213 0.01 14.89 -13.44
N LYS A 214 0.81 15.30 -14.42
CA LYS A 214 0.35 15.59 -15.80
C LYS A 214 -0.10 14.32 -16.52
N ASN A 215 0.63 13.23 -16.29
CA ASN A 215 0.40 11.89 -16.84
C ASN A 215 -0.48 11.02 -15.92
N HIS A 216 -1.11 11.60 -14.90
CA HIS A 216 -2.13 10.89 -14.13
C HIS A 216 -3.19 10.36 -15.12
N PRO A 217 -3.46 9.05 -15.15
CA PRO A 217 -4.35 8.46 -16.15
C PRO A 217 -5.69 9.21 -16.25
N GLU A 218 -6.07 9.57 -17.48
CA GLU A 218 -7.43 10.02 -17.76
C GLU A 218 -8.37 8.86 -17.49
N THR A 219 -9.26 9.04 -16.53
CA THR A 219 -10.04 7.94 -15.98
C THR A 219 -11.14 7.51 -16.96
N ALA A 220 -10.90 6.46 -17.75
CA ALA A 220 -11.92 5.81 -18.58
C ALA A 220 -12.95 5.00 -17.76
N MET A 221 -12.69 4.84 -16.44
CA MET A 221 -13.62 4.52 -15.36
C MET A 221 -13.26 5.45 -14.18
N PRO A 222 -14.14 6.34 -13.69
CA PRO A 222 -13.73 7.46 -12.85
C PRO A 222 -13.04 7.07 -11.54
N GLY A 223 -11.77 7.47 -11.41
CA GLY A 223 -11.25 8.04 -10.16
C GLY A 223 -10.82 7.10 -9.04
N ARG A 224 -10.44 5.84 -9.30
CA ARG A 224 -10.02 4.97 -8.19
C ARG A 224 -8.66 5.39 -7.66
N ILE A 225 -8.67 5.97 -6.48
CA ILE A 225 -7.50 5.95 -5.60
C ILE A 225 -7.42 4.54 -5.06
N PHE A 226 -6.26 3.89 -5.22
CA PHE A 226 -5.93 2.66 -4.53
C PHE A 226 -4.54 2.80 -3.93
N LEU A 227 -4.47 2.68 -2.61
CA LEU A 227 -3.24 2.72 -1.83
C LEU A 227 -3.20 1.48 -0.95
N ILE A 228 -2.09 0.77 -1.00
CA ILE A 228 -1.77 -0.31 -0.06
C ILE A 228 -0.85 0.28 1.00
N SER A 229 -1.32 0.29 2.25
CA SER A 229 -0.51 0.68 3.40
C SER A 229 -0.06 -0.58 4.13
N HIS A 230 1.24 -0.84 4.17
CA HIS A 230 1.81 -1.98 4.88
C HIS A 230 2.53 -1.48 6.14
N ASN A 231 1.84 -1.55 7.27
CA ASN A 231 2.34 -1.09 8.56
C ASN A 231 2.73 -2.29 9.41
N ARG A 232 4.01 -2.67 9.36
CA ARG A 232 4.53 -3.84 10.06
C ARG A 232 3.79 -5.13 9.67
N SER A 233 3.02 -5.73 10.58
CA SER A 233 2.29 -6.99 10.35
C SER A 233 0.83 -6.77 9.94
N GLU A 234 0.49 -5.54 9.57
CA GLU A 234 -0.87 -5.10 9.24
C GLU A 234 -0.87 -4.49 7.84
N ILE A 235 -1.87 -4.85 7.04
CA ILE A 235 -2.15 -4.21 5.76
C ILE A 235 -3.45 -3.42 5.88
N THR A 236 -3.48 -2.20 5.37
CA THR A 236 -4.70 -1.41 5.18
C THR A 236 -4.84 -1.09 3.69
N LEU A 237 -6.01 -1.38 3.13
CA LEU A 237 -6.34 -1.10 1.73
C LEU A 237 -7.21 0.15 1.65
N THR A 238 -6.70 1.20 1.03
CA THR A 238 -7.38 2.49 0.93
C THR A 238 -7.95 2.70 -0.45
N PHE A 239 -9.26 2.95 -0.52
CA PHE A 239 -9.98 3.24 -1.76
C PHE A 239 -10.61 4.64 -1.74
N GLY A 240 -10.63 5.31 -2.87
CA GLY A 240 -11.32 6.60 -3.03
C GLY A 240 -11.84 6.80 -4.43
N THR A 241 -12.79 7.73 -4.59
CA THR A 241 -13.29 8.14 -5.91
C THR A 241 -12.93 9.61 -6.15
N LEU A 242 -12.04 9.83 -7.11
CA LEU A 242 -11.63 11.14 -7.59
C LEU A 242 -12.66 11.66 -8.60
N ASP A 243 -13.27 12.79 -8.28
CA ASP A 243 -14.04 13.56 -9.23
C ASP A 243 -13.22 14.74 -9.79
N ARG A 244 -13.66 15.27 -10.93
CA ARG A 244 -13.05 16.44 -11.57
C ARG A 244 -13.08 17.70 -10.70
N HIS A 245 -14.03 17.80 -9.77
CA HIS A 245 -14.20 18.99 -8.92
C HIS A 245 -13.10 19.06 -7.87
N TYR A 246 -12.75 17.93 -7.25
CA TYR A 246 -11.66 17.83 -6.30
C TYR A 246 -10.32 18.13 -6.97
N ARG A 247 -10.05 17.58 -8.15
CA ARG A 247 -8.83 17.91 -8.91
C ARG A 247 -8.75 19.40 -9.26
N ASN A 248 -9.86 20.00 -9.71
CA ASN A 248 -9.91 21.44 -9.99
C ASN A 248 -9.71 22.30 -8.73
N PHE A 249 -10.19 21.84 -7.57
CA PHE A 249 -9.92 22.48 -6.29
C PHE A 249 -8.42 22.46 -5.96
N LEU A 250 -7.75 21.30 -6.07
CA LEU A 250 -6.31 21.20 -5.82
C LEU A 250 -5.49 22.11 -6.75
N LEU A 251 -5.96 22.28 -8.00
CA LEU A 251 -5.37 23.19 -8.98
C LEU A 251 -5.73 24.67 -8.78
N GLY A 252 -6.51 25.02 -7.74
CA GLY A 252 -6.93 26.40 -7.46
C GLY A 252 -7.95 26.95 -8.46
N LYS A 253 -8.51 26.11 -9.34
CA LYS A 253 -9.47 26.53 -10.38
C LYS A 253 -10.88 26.73 -9.83
N THR A 254 -11.22 26.06 -8.73
CA THR A 254 -12.54 26.12 -8.10
C THR A 254 -12.43 26.11 -6.57
N CYS A 255 -13.40 26.70 -5.88
CA CYS A 255 -13.52 26.51 -4.43
C CYS A 255 -13.91 25.06 -4.11
N ALA A 256 -13.42 24.53 -2.99
CA ALA A 256 -13.82 23.19 -2.57
C ALA A 256 -15.26 23.18 -2.05
N SER A 257 -16.10 22.36 -2.69
CA SER A 257 -17.48 22.09 -2.28
C SER A 257 -17.62 20.82 -1.43
N ARG A 258 -16.64 19.91 -1.50
CA ARG A 258 -16.66 18.59 -0.84
C ARG A 258 -15.26 18.15 -0.42
N PHE A 259 -15.19 17.18 0.48
CA PHE A 259 -13.96 16.46 0.82
C PHE A 259 -13.78 15.26 -0.11
N LEU A 260 -12.54 14.93 -0.48
CA LEU A 260 -12.23 13.62 -1.00
C LEU A 260 -12.35 12.61 0.16
N THR A 261 -13.20 11.61 0.01
CA THR A 261 -13.34 10.56 1.03
C THR A 261 -12.49 9.35 0.65
N LEU A 262 -11.59 8.96 1.54
CA LEU A 262 -10.80 7.75 1.48
C LEU A 262 -11.39 6.72 2.44
N TYR A 263 -11.66 5.52 1.95
CA TYR A 263 -12.22 4.41 2.69
C TYR A 263 -11.09 3.42 2.95
N GLU A 264 -10.70 3.31 4.21
CA GLU A 264 -9.58 2.49 4.68
C GLU A 264 -10.13 1.16 5.19
N TYR A 265 -9.84 0.05 4.52
CA TYR A 265 -10.25 -1.29 4.94
C TYR A 265 -9.08 -2.00 5.62
N GLY A 266 -9.28 -2.48 6.84
CA GLY A 266 -8.24 -3.15 7.62
C GLY A 266 -8.39 -2.92 9.13
N PRO A 267 -7.40 -3.34 9.92
CA PRO A 267 -6.17 -3.99 9.49
C PRO A 267 -6.39 -5.45 9.06
N PHE A 268 -5.86 -5.81 7.90
CA PHE A 268 -5.67 -7.21 7.51
C PHE A 268 -4.38 -7.71 8.15
N LEU A 269 -4.49 -8.76 8.96
CA LEU A 269 -3.36 -9.31 9.69
C LEU A 269 -2.60 -10.34 8.85
N LEU A 270 -1.26 -10.21 8.80
CA LEU A 270 -0.42 -11.13 8.03
C LEU A 270 -0.41 -12.55 8.61
N ASP A 271 -0.66 -12.76 9.90
CA ASP A 271 -0.71 -14.10 10.49
C ASP A 271 -2.08 -14.79 10.35
N ASP A 272 -3.05 -14.12 9.73
CA ASP A 272 -4.35 -14.70 9.42
C ASP A 272 -4.43 -15.08 7.92
N ALA A 273 -4.71 -16.36 7.67
CA ALA A 273 -4.78 -16.90 6.32
C ALA A 273 -5.96 -16.32 5.52
N SER A 274 -7.10 -16.07 6.18
CA SER A 274 -8.30 -15.52 5.53
C SER A 274 -8.08 -14.06 5.12
N ASN A 275 -7.44 -13.26 5.98
CA ASN A 275 -7.01 -11.90 5.67
C ASN A 275 -6.03 -11.87 4.51
N THR A 276 -5.04 -12.77 4.51
CA THR A 276 -4.05 -12.87 3.43
C THR A 276 -4.70 -13.25 2.11
N GLU A 277 -5.63 -14.21 2.12
CA GLU A 277 -6.43 -14.58 0.96
C GLU A 277 -7.26 -13.41 0.43
N GLN A 278 -7.96 -12.71 1.33
CA GLN A 278 -8.81 -11.58 0.97
C GLN A 278 -8.00 -10.44 0.35
N VAL A 279 -6.85 -10.07 0.94
CA VAL A 279 -5.94 -9.06 0.38
C VAL A 279 -5.45 -9.48 -1.01
N ALA A 280 -5.01 -10.72 -1.17
CA ALA A 280 -4.55 -11.22 -2.48
C ALA A 280 -5.66 -11.16 -3.54
N CYS A 281 -6.89 -11.53 -3.19
CA CYS A 281 -8.05 -11.45 -4.09
C CYS A 281 -8.34 -10.00 -4.49
N ILE A 282 -8.37 -9.06 -3.52
CA ILE A 282 -8.65 -7.65 -3.79
C ILE A 282 -7.58 -7.04 -4.70
N VAL A 283 -6.31 -7.26 -4.37
CA VAL A 283 -5.17 -6.74 -5.14
C VAL A 283 -5.18 -7.31 -6.55
N LEU A 284 -5.31 -8.64 -6.70
CA LEU A 284 -5.32 -9.26 -8.02
C LEU A 284 -6.50 -8.78 -8.86
N ALA A 285 -7.70 -8.66 -8.28
CA ALA A 285 -8.88 -8.14 -8.95
C ALA A 285 -8.68 -6.69 -9.43
N PHE A 286 -8.04 -5.85 -8.62
CA PHE A 286 -7.68 -4.50 -9.02
C PHE A 286 -6.69 -4.52 -10.20
N VAL A 287 -5.62 -5.28 -10.09
CA VAL A 287 -4.56 -5.40 -11.10
C VAL A 287 -5.10 -5.94 -12.43
N LEU A 288 -6.00 -6.92 -12.41
CA LEU A 288 -6.68 -7.46 -13.59
C LEU A 288 -7.57 -6.43 -14.31
N GLY A 289 -7.99 -5.38 -13.61
CA GLY A 289 -8.72 -4.23 -14.17
C GLY A 289 -7.82 -3.09 -14.63
N VAL A 290 -6.50 -3.16 -14.42
CA VAL A 290 -5.53 -2.14 -14.81
C VAL A 290 -4.86 -2.50 -16.14
N GLY A 291 -4.88 -1.57 -17.09
CA GLY A 291 -4.44 -1.81 -18.47
C GLY A 291 -5.57 -2.34 -19.34
N LYS A 292 -5.35 -2.51 -20.65
CA LYS A 292 -6.39 -3.02 -21.56
C LYS A 292 -6.72 -4.49 -21.25
N GLY A 293 -7.53 -4.70 -20.21
CA GLY A 293 -8.41 -5.85 -20.01
C GLY A 293 -9.86 -5.47 -20.30
N ARG A 294 -10.09 -4.75 -21.41
CA ARG A 294 -11.38 -4.58 -22.09
C ARG A 294 -11.22 -5.07 -23.52
#